data_AF-N9V1I6-F1
#
_entry.id   AF-N9V1I6-F1
#
_cell.length_a   1.000
_cell.length_b   1.000
_cell.length_c   1.000
_cell.angle_alpha   90.00
_cell.angle_beta   90.00
_cell.angle_gamma   90.00
#
_symmetry.space_group_name_H-M   'P 1'
#
loop_
_entity.id
_entity.type
_entity.pdbx_description
1 polymer ?
#
loop_
_entity_poly.entity_id
_entity_poly.type
_entity_poly.pdbx_seq_one_letter_code
_entity_poly.pdbx_strand_id
1 'polypeptide(L)' 'MTGSIILNDIISPLGSFHKKTPIRIKECIMQLKNYNQEDPLICETTKSLLDTLRFTSKHIQDPETPGYIKALLI' A
#
# COMPACT_ATOMS: atom_id res chain seq x y z
N MET A 1 -3.33 9.11 -4.43
CA MET A 1 -3.68 7.70 -4.12
C MET A 1 -3.11 7.26 -2.76
N THR A 2 -1.79 7.21 -2.59
CA THR A 2 -1.12 6.69 -1.37
C THR A 2 -1.57 7.37 -0.07
N GLY A 3 -1.63 8.71 -0.03
CA GLY A 3 -2.07 9.43 1.16
C GLY A 3 -3.50 9.07 1.60
N SER A 4 -4.43 8.91 0.65
CA SER A 4 -5.81 8.52 0.95
C SER A 4 -5.91 7.09 1.50
N ILE A 5 -5.07 6.18 1.03
CA ILE A 5 -4.98 4.81 1.55
C ILE A 5 -4.53 4.83 3.01
N ILE A 6 -3.51 5.62 3.34
CA ILE A 6 -2.97 5.74 4.69
C ILE A 6 -4.01 6.38 5.62
N LEU A 7 -4.63 7.48 5.21
CA LEU A 7 -5.67 8.14 6.01
C LEU A 7 -6.84 7.20 6.27
N ASN A 8 -7.32 6.48 5.24
CA ASN A 8 -8.37 5.49 5.43
C ASN A 8 -7.91 4.35 6.34
N ASP A 9 -6.65 3.93 6.26
CA ASP A 9 -6.12 2.86 7.11
C ASP A 9 -6.11 3.27 8.59
N ILE A 10 -5.92 4.56 8.87
CA ILE A 10 -5.94 5.08 10.25
C ILE A 10 -7.37 5.24 10.77
N ILE A 11 -8.28 5.74 9.94
CA ILE A 11 -9.65 6.12 10.33
C ILE A 11 -10.60 4.91 10.33
N SER A 12 -10.45 4.00 9.36
CA SER A 12 -11.32 2.83 9.20
C SER A 12 -11.06 1.80 10.30
N PRO A 13 -12.09 1.26 10.97
CA PRO A 13 -11.93 0.21 11.98
C PRO A 13 -11.27 -1.07 11.45
N LEU A 14 -11.52 -1.40 10.18
CA LEU A 14 -10.95 -2.58 9.51
C LEU A 14 -9.65 -2.28 8.78
N GLY A 15 -9.31 -1.01 8.59
CA GLY A 15 -8.17 -0.59 7.77
C GLY A 15 -8.35 -0.73 6.26
N SER A 16 -7.30 -0.37 5.54
CA SER A 16 -7.21 -0.41 4.07
C SER A 16 -6.68 -1.74 3.53
N PHE A 17 -6.20 -2.63 4.40
CA PHE A 17 -5.53 -3.88 4.02
C PHE A 17 -6.39 -5.13 4.28
N HIS A 18 -7.53 -4.98 4.95
CA HIS A 18 -8.43 -6.08 5.25
C HIS A 18 -9.25 -6.52 4.03
N LYS A 19 -9.48 -7.82 3.86
CA LYS A 19 -10.19 -8.40 2.68
C LYS A 19 -11.60 -7.86 2.39
N LYS A 20 -12.27 -7.30 3.40
CA LYS A 20 -13.62 -6.71 3.28
C LYS A 20 -13.61 -5.22 2.91
N THR A 21 -12.43 -4.60 2.85
CA THR A 21 -12.32 -3.19 2.48
C THR A 21 -12.71 -3.00 1.01
N PRO A 22 -13.41 -1.91 0.64
CA PRO A 22 -13.69 -1.62 -0.76
C PRO A 22 -12.44 -1.19 -1.54
N ILE A 23 -11.32 -0.91 -0.85
CA ILE A 23 -10.07 -0.46 -1.45
C ILE A 23 -9.35 -1.63 -2.12
N ARG A 24 -9.09 -1.50 -3.43
CA ARG A 24 -8.34 -2.48 -4.21
C ARG A 24 -6.83 -2.31 -4.03
N ILE A 25 -6.36 -2.52 -2.80
CA ILE A 25 -4.98 -2.19 -2.40
C ILE A 25 -3.92 -2.90 -3.26
N LYS A 26 -4.19 -4.14 -3.69
CA LYS A 26 -3.33 -4.90 -4.60
C LYS A 26 -3.07 -4.14 -5.90
N GLU A 27 -4.13 -3.63 -6.54
CA GLU A 27 -4.05 -2.92 -7.82
C GLU A 27 -3.27 -1.62 -7.65
N CYS A 28 -3.51 -0.89 -6.56
CA CYS A 28 -2.78 0.34 -6.24
C CYS A 28 -1.27 0.10 -6.05
N ILE A 29 -0.89 -0.97 -5.33
CA ILE A 29 0.53 -1.33 -5.13
C ILE A 29 1.18 -1.74 -6.46
N MET A 30 0.47 -2.53 -7.28
CA MET A 30 0.96 -2.91 -8.61
C MET A 30 1.15 -1.71 -9.53
N GLN A 31 0.23 -0.74 -9.51
CA GLN A 31 0.39 0.50 -10.27
C GLN A 31 1.64 1.28 -9.82
N LEU A 32 1.88 1.42 -8.52
CA LEU A 32 3.10 2.06 -8.01
C LEU A 32 4.38 1.33 -8.44
N LYS A 33 4.37 -0.01 -8.46
CA LYS A 33 5.50 -0.81 -8.94
C LYS A 33 5.73 -0.66 -10.44
N ASN A 34 4.67 -0.54 -11.24
CA ASN A 34 4.80 -0.35 -12.68
C ASN A 34 5.39 1.04 -12.99
N TYR A 35 4.95 2.09 -12.30
CA TYR A 35 5.53 3.44 -12.45
C TYR A 35 7.01 3.52 -12.08
N ASN A 36 7.48 2.65 -11.18
CA ASN A 36 8.88 2.55 -10.82
C ASN A 36 9.78 2.16 -12.02
N GLN A 37 9.23 1.44 -13.00
CA GLN A 37 9.99 0.89 -14.12
C GLN A 37 10.10 1.84 -15.33
N GLU A 38 9.30 2.91 -15.37
CA GLU A 38 9.18 3.77 -16.56
C GLU A 38 10.20 4.92 -16.59
N ASP A 39 10.57 5.48 -15.44
CA ASP A 39 11.47 6.65 -15.36
C ASP A 39 12.35 6.63 -14.08
N PRO A 40 13.68 6.80 -14.20
CA PRO A 40 14.60 6.89 -13.05
C PRO A 40 14.25 7.96 -12.01
N LEU A 41 13.69 9.11 -12.42
CA LEU A 41 13.29 10.19 -11.51
C LEU A 41 12.03 9.83 -10.70
N ILE A 42 11.14 9.04 -11.29
CA ILE A 42 9.88 8.59 -10.67
C ILE A 42 10.11 7.33 -9.82
N CYS A 43 11.16 6.57 -10.12
CA CYS A 43 11.57 5.38 -9.37
C CYS A 43 11.81 5.67 -7.87
N GLU A 44 12.61 6.70 -7.53
CA GLU A 44 12.87 7.05 -6.12
C GLU A 44 11.59 7.52 -5.41
N THR A 45 10.76 8.31 -6.09
CA THR A 45 9.48 8.80 -5.53
C THR A 45 8.51 7.65 -5.27
N THR A 46 8.34 6.75 -6.24
CA THR A 46 7.44 5.59 -6.11
C THR A 46 7.92 4.61 -5.05
N LYS A 47 9.24 4.42 -4.91
CA LYS A 47 9.84 3.63 -3.85
C LYS A 47 9.55 4.23 -2.47
N SER A 48 9.75 5.54 -2.31
CA SER A 48 9.39 6.25 -1.07
C SER A 48 7.89 6.10 -0.74
N LEU A 49 7.01 6.13 -1.75
CA LEU A 49 5.56 5.90 -1.54
C LEU A 49 5.25 4.45 -1.11
N LEU A 50 5.95 3.46 -1.66
CA LEU A 50 5.83 2.05 -1.24
C LEU A 50 6.34 1.85 0.19
N ASP A 51 7.48 2.45 0.54
CA ASP A 51 8.02 2.44 1.90
C ASP A 51 7.06 3.12 2.89
N THR A 52 6.44 4.24 2.48
CA THR A 52 5.42 4.91 3.29
C THR A 52 4.23 3.97 3.56
N LEU A 53 3.75 3.22 2.57
CA LEU A 53 2.70 2.21 2.80
C LEU A 53 3.16 1.10 3.74
N ARG A 54 4.43 0.69 3.68
CA ARG A 54 4.98 -0.37 4.53
C ARG A 54 5.13 0.07 5.99
N PHE A 55 5.61 1.28 6.23
CA PHE A 55 5.99 1.74 7.57
C PHE A 55 4.96 2.60 8.28
N THR A 56 4.09 3.29 7.54
CA THR A 56 3.10 4.22 8.11
C THR A 56 1.71 3.60 8.25
N SER A 57 1.42 2.53 7.51
CA SER A 57 0.13 1.85 7.63
C SER A 57 -0.01 1.15 8.98
N LYS A 58 -1.17 1.32 9.60
CA LYS A 58 -1.52 0.76 10.91
C LYS A 58 -1.80 -0.75 10.82
N HIS A 59 -2.60 -1.18 9.85
CA HIS A 59 -3.11 -2.56 9.79
C HIS A 59 -2.27 -3.49 8.90
N ILE A 60 -1.13 -3.02 8.36
CA ILE A 60 -0.30 -3.81 7.45
C ILE A 60 0.27 -5.09 8.11
N GLN A 61 0.52 -5.04 9.42
CA GLN A 61 1.08 -6.17 10.17
C GLN A 61 0.01 -7.13 10.71
N ASP A 62 -1.27 -6.75 10.64
CA ASP A 62 -2.37 -7.51 11.22
C ASP A 62 -2.45 -8.95 10.69
N PRO A 63 -2.92 -9.90 11.52
CA PRO A 63 -3.10 -11.29 11.10
C PRO A 63 -4.15 -11.42 9.99
N GLU A 64 -5.12 -10.50 9.92
CA GLU A 64 -6.16 -10.49 8.90
C GLU A 64 -5.69 -9.91 7.55
N THR A 65 -4.53 -9.23 7.52
CA THR A 65 -3.96 -8.70 6.28
C THR A 65 -3.42 -9.85 5.42
N PRO A 66 -3.90 -10.01 4.18
CA PRO A 66 -3.51 -11.13 3.33
C PRO A 66 -2.01 -11.17 3.06
N GLY A 67 -1.40 -12.35 3.23
CA GLY A 67 0.05 -12.53 3.07
C GLY A 67 0.60 -12.11 1.71
N TYR A 68 -0.18 -12.24 0.64
CA TYR A 68 0.22 -11.77 -0.70
C TYR A 68 0.37 -10.25 -0.79
N ILE A 69 -0.39 -9.47 0.00
CA ILE A 69 -0.22 -8.01 0.07
C ILE A 69 1.07 -7.66 0.80
N LYS A 70 1.37 -8.37 1.89
CA LYS A 70 2.65 -8.20 2.62
C LYS A 70 3.84 -8.47 1.69
N ALA A 71 3.78 -9.56 0.92
CA ALA A 71 4.83 -9.91 -0.06
C ALA A 71 5.00 -8.88 -1.19
N LEU A 72 3.96 -8.09 -1.52
CA LEU A 72 4.07 -7.03 -2.52
C LEU A 72 4.77 -5.77 -1.97
N LEU A 73 4.89 -5.61 -0.66
CA LEU A 73 5.53 -4.45 -0.02
C LEU A 73 6.91 -4.79 0.58
N ILE A 74 7.33 -6.05 0.49
CA ILE A 74 8.69 -6.53 0.78
C ILE A 74 9.53 -6.40 -0.49
#